data_AF-A0A6M0G725-F1
#
_entry.id   AF-A0A6M0G725-F1
#
_cell.length_a   1.000
_cell.length_b   1.000
_cell.length_c   1.000
_cell.angle_alpha   90.00
_cell.angle_beta   90.00
_cell.angle_gamma   90.00
#
_symmetry.space_group_name_H-M   'P 1'
#
loop_
_entity.id
_entity.type
_entity.pdbx_description
1 polymer ?
#
loop_
_entity_poly.entity_id
_entity_poly.type
_entity_poly.pdbx_seq_one_letter_code
_entity_poly.pdbx_strand_id
1 'polypeptide(L)' 'MKAYSVDLREKIVAAHLAQKLSIRTVAARFSVSKSLVQKLVKQQKTEGHLQAKKRGKPQ' A
#
# COMPACT_ATOMS: atom_id res chain seq x y z
N MET A 1 15.46 5.44 -3.21
CA MET A 1 14.59 4.55 -2.41
C MET A 1 14.12 3.40 -3.27
N LYS A 2 14.33 2.16 -2.82
CA LYS A 2 13.83 0.96 -3.50
C LYS A 2 12.31 0.88 -3.27
N ALA A 3 11.57 0.64 -4.34
CA ALA A 3 10.15 0.38 -4.27
C ALA A 3 9.93 -0.94 -3.50
N TYR A 4 9.00 -0.96 -2.53
CA TYR A 4 8.55 -2.22 -1.94
C TYR A 4 8.10 -3.18 -3.03
N SER A 5 8.39 -4.47 -2.86
CA SER A 5 7.90 -5.52 -3.76
C SER A 5 6.37 -5.49 -3.81
N VAL A 6 5.82 -5.95 -4.94
CA VAL A 6 4.36 -6.00 -5.13
C VAL A 6 3.73 -6.89 -4.07
N ASP A 7 4.34 -8.04 -3.78
CA ASP A 7 3.89 -8.99 -2.76
C ASP A 7 3.73 -8.35 -1.37
N LEU A 8 4.65 -7.46 -0.98
CA LEU A 8 4.54 -6.80 0.33
C LEU A 8 3.35 -5.84 0.36
N ARG A 9 3.11 -5.12 -0.74
CA ARG A 9 1.98 -4.19 -0.85
C ARG A 9 0.65 -4.94 -0.82
N GLU A 10 0.58 -6.06 -1.51
CA GLU A 10 -0.60 -6.93 -1.52
C GLU A 10 -0.90 -7.45 -0.12
N LYS A 11 0.11 -7.94 0.62
CA LYS A 11 -0.05 -8.37 2.02
C LYS A 11 -0.53 -7.23 2.95
N ILE A 12 -0.01 -6.02 2.79
CA ILE A 12 -0.45 -4.84 3.54
C ILE A 12 -1.93 -4.54 3.28
N VAL A 13 -2.34 -4.52 2.02
CA VAL A 13 -3.72 -4.20 1.64
C VAL A 13 -4.68 -5.33 2.04
N ALA A 14 -4.30 -6.59 1.86
CA ALA A 14 -5.07 -7.74 2.31
C ALA A 14 -5.29 -7.71 3.84
N ALA A 15 -4.28 -7.33 4.63
CA ALA A 15 -4.44 -7.17 6.08
C ALA A 15 -5.49 -6.09 6.45
N HIS A 16 -5.62 -5.02 5.67
CA HIS A 16 -6.65 -4.01 5.91
C HIS A 16 -8.04 -4.46 5.42
N LEU A 17 -8.13 -4.97 4.18
CA LEU A 17 -9.40 -5.27 3.53
C LEU A 17 -10.01 -6.59 3.99
N ALA A 18 -9.21 -7.66 4.11
CA ALA A 18 -9.69 -8.99 4.47
C ALA A 18 -9.83 -9.15 5.99
N GLN A 19 -8.83 -8.70 6.76
CA GLN A 19 -8.85 -8.82 8.23
C GLN A 19 -9.53 -7.64 8.94
N LYS A 20 -10.05 -6.66 8.18
CA LYS A 20 -10.71 -5.43 8.68
C LYS A 20 -9.89 -4.66 9.73
N LEU A 21 -8.57 -4.81 9.71
CA LEU A 21 -7.68 -4.13 10.67
C LEU A 21 -7.63 -2.64 10.38
N SER A 22 -7.47 -1.81 11.41
CA SER A 22 -7.29 -0.37 11.21
C SER A 22 -5.98 -0.08 10.46
N ILE A 23 -5.94 1.04 9.71
CA ILE A 23 -4.72 1.49 8.99
C ILE A 23 -3.53 1.62 9.97
N ARG A 24 -3.76 2.06 11.20
CA ARG A 24 -2.71 2.22 12.22
C ARG A 24 -2.19 0.87 12.70
N THR A 25 -3.07 -0.11 12.90
CA THR A 25 -2.70 -1.49 13.27
C THR A 25 -1.88 -2.16 12.18
N VAL A 26 -2.29 -2.01 10.91
CA VAL A 26 -1.55 -2.53 9.77
C VAL A 26 -0.17 -1.87 9.65
N ALA A 27 -0.10 -0.55 9.80
CA ALA A 27 1.17 0.18 9.77
C ALA A 27 2.17 -0.33 10.82
N ALA A 28 1.71 -0.54 12.06
CA ALA A 28 2.55 -1.09 13.13
C ALA A 28 3.00 -2.54 12.83
N ARG A 29 2.09 -3.41 12.37
CA ARG A 29 2.38 -4.82 12.07
C ARG A 29 3.42 -5.01 10.97
N PHE A 30 3.40 -4.16 9.95
CA PHE A 30 4.33 -4.22 8.82
C PHE A 30 5.52 -3.26 8.97
N SER A 31 5.62 -2.54 10.10
CA SER A 31 6.64 -1.53 10.35
C SER A 31 6.76 -0.49 9.21
N VAL A 32 5.60 -0.08 8.66
CA VAL A 32 5.51 0.92 7.58
C VAL A 32 4.78 2.17 8.05
N SER A 33 4.91 3.26 7.29
CA SER A 33 4.18 4.49 7.59
C SER A 33 2.67 4.36 7.32
N LYS A 34 1.86 5.05 8.12
CA LYS A 34 0.40 5.15 7.92
C LYS A 34 0.06 5.67 6.51
N SER A 35 0.82 6.65 6.04
CA SER A 35 0.64 7.27 4.72
C SER A 35 0.83 6.27 3.58
N LEU A 36 1.78 5.33 3.71
CA LEU A 36 1.97 4.26 2.74
C LEU A 36 0.73 3.35 2.70
N VAL A 37 0.28 2.87 3.86
CA VAL A 37 -0.91 1.99 3.94
C VAL A 37 -2.13 2.68 3.33
N GLN A 38 -2.38 3.94 3.70
CA GLN A 38 -3.49 4.72 3.15
C GLN A 38 -3.39 4.89 1.63
N LYS A 39 -2.19 5.16 1.11
CA LYS A 39 -1.95 5.27 -0.32
C LYS A 39 -2.21 3.96 -1.05
N LEU A 40 -1.74 2.82 -0.53
CA LEU A 40 -1.93 1.51 -1.14
C LEU A 40 -3.40 1.10 -1.14
N VAL A 41 -4.12 1.33 -0.03
CA VAL A 41 -5.56 1.05 0.05
C VAL A 41 -6.33 1.90 -0.96
N LYS A 42 -6.00 3.20 -1.07
CA LYS A 42 -6.61 4.07 -2.09
C LYS A 42 -6.33 3.55 -3.48
N GLN A 43 -5.08 3.21 -3.78
CA GLN A 43 -4.66 2.68 -5.08
C GLN A 43 -5.41 1.39 -5.43
N GLN A 44 -5.52 0.43 -4.50
CA GLN A 44 -6.29 -0.80 -4.73
C GLN A 44 -7.76 -0.51 -5.06
N LYS A 45 -8.38 0.46 -4.37
CA LYS A 45 -9.78 0.82 -4.59
C LYS A 45 -10.01 1.55 -5.91
N THR A 46 -9.05 2.37 -6.36
CA THR A 46 -9.20 3.20 -7.56
C THR A 46 -8.70 2.51 -8.84
N GLU A 47 -7.60 1.77 -8.75
CA GLU A 47 -6.90 1.18 -9.91
C GLU A 47 -7.04 -0.34 -9.98
N GLY A 48 -7.42 -1.00 -8.88
CA GLY A 48 -7.50 -2.46 -8.83
C GLY A 48 -6.15 -3.19 -8.74
N HIS A 49 -5.02 -2.47 -8.82
CA HIS A 49 -3.68 -3.04 -8.75
C HIS A 49 -2.71 -2.22 -7.88
N LEU A 50 -1.63 -2.86 -7.39
CA LEU A 50 -0.62 -2.22 -6.52
C LEU A 50 0.75 -2.02 -7.19
N GLN A 51 0.77 -2.04 -8.52
CA GLN A 51 1.98 -1.78 -9.30
C GLN A 51 2.52 -0.37 -9.01
N ALA A 52 3.85 -0.26 -9.03
CA ALA A 52 4.50 1.04 -8.86
C ALA A 52 4.14 1.94 -10.05
N LYS A 53 3.59 3.12 -9.77
CA LYS A 53 3.39 4.13 -10.82
C LYS A 53 4.75 4.53 -11.38
N LYS A 54 4.87 4.48 -12.70
CA LYS A 54 6.01 5.07 -13.41
C LYS A 54 6.05 6.55 -13.03
N ARG A 55 7.18 7.03 -12.52
CA ARG A 55 7.38 8.47 -12.31
C ARG A 55 7.35 9.11 -13.70
N GLY A 56 6.36 9.97 -13.96
CA GLY A 56 6.36 10.80 -15.16
C GLY A 56 7.61 11.67 -15.18
N LYS A 57 8.13 11.97 -16.37
CA LYS A 57 9.21 12.95 -16.52
C LYS A 57 8.64 14.30 -16.03
N PRO A 58 9.30 15.02 -15.12
CA PRO A 58 8.93 16.42 -14.87
C PRO A 58 9.09 17.16 -16.20
N GLN A 59 8.06 17.91 -16.58
CA GLN A 59 8.06 18.75 -17.77
C GLN A 59 8.91 19.99 -17.53
#